data_AF-A0A2G4H1F2-F1
#
_entry.id   AF-A0A2G4H1F2-F1
#
_cell.length_a   1.000
_cell.length_b   1.000
_cell.length_c   1.000
_cell.angle_alpha   90.00
_cell.angle_beta   90.00
_cell.angle_gamma   90.00
#
_symmetry.space_group_name_H-M   'P 1'
#
loop_
_entity.id
_entity.type
_entity.pdbx_description
1 polymer ?
#
loop_
_entity_poly.entity_id
_entity_poly.type
_entity_poly.pdbx_seq_one_letter_code
_entity_poly.pdbx_strand_id
1 'polypeptide(L)'
;MKPTLLVLAAGMGSRYGGLKQIDPMGPSGETILDYSVFDAIRAGFGKVVFIIRPDFEKDFRERIAAKFAGRIEVGFAFQTI
;
A
#
# COMPACT_ATOMS: atom_id res chain seq x y z
N MET A 1 15.10 16.46 5.83
CA MET A 1 14.88 15.13 5.21
C MET A 1 13.51 14.62 5.67
N LYS A 2 12.65 14.12 4.78
CA LYS A 2 11.35 13.54 5.17
C LYS A 2 11.49 12.02 5.35
N PRO A 3 10.82 11.39 6.33
CA PRO A 3 10.86 9.94 6.50
C PRO A 3 10.13 9.21 5.38
N THR A 4 10.45 7.92 5.21
CA THR A 4 9.81 7.01 4.25
C THR A 4 9.03 5.94 5.02
N LEU A 5 7.77 5.71 4.62
CA LEU A 5 6.94 4.65 5.16
C LEU A 5 7.22 3.38 4.35
N LEU A 6 7.58 2.31 5.03
CA LEU A 6 7.71 0.99 4.42
C LEU A 6 6.49 0.15 4.80
N VAL A 7 5.76 -0.36 3.81
CA VAL A 7 4.59 -1.20 4.05
C VAL A 7 4.86 -2.60 3.51
N LEU A 8 4.89 -3.59 4.40
CA LEU A 8 5.02 -4.99 4.03
C LEU A 8 3.64 -5.58 3.66
N ALA A 9 3.45 -5.80 2.36
CA ALA A 9 2.18 -6.15 1.73
C ALA A 9 2.27 -7.42 0.87
N ALA A 10 3.27 -8.27 1.12
CA ALA A 10 3.55 -9.48 0.33
C ALA A 10 2.93 -10.77 0.90
N GLY A 11 2.30 -10.73 2.08
CA GLY A 11 1.72 -11.91 2.71
C GLY A 11 0.42 -12.38 2.05
N MET A 12 0.32 -13.66 1.70
CA MET A 12 -0.95 -14.29 1.35
C MET A 12 -1.76 -14.60 2.60
N GLY A 13 -2.99 -14.10 2.67
CA GLY A 13 -3.94 -14.55 3.67
C GLY A 13 -4.45 -15.95 3.31
N SER A 14 -3.77 -17.00 3.76
CA SER A 14 -4.21 -18.40 3.52
C SER A 14 -5.65 -18.66 3.99
N ARG A 15 -6.11 -17.93 5.01
CA ARG A 15 -7.50 -17.97 5.50
C ARG A 15 -8.54 -17.28 4.60
N TYR A 16 -8.12 -16.42 3.66
CA TYR A 16 -9.01 -15.54 2.86
C TYR A 16 -8.89 -15.76 1.35
N GLY A 17 -7.97 -16.62 0.89
CA GLY A 17 -7.88 -17.01 -0.52
C GLY A 17 -7.42 -15.91 -1.49
N GLY A 18 -6.93 -14.75 -1.01
CA GLY A 18 -6.54 -13.62 -1.85
C GLY A 18 -5.83 -12.48 -1.11
N LEU A 19 -5.66 -11.35 -1.81
CA LEU A 19 -5.04 -10.12 -1.32
C LEU A 19 -5.95 -9.38 -0.32
N LYS A 20 -5.81 -9.69 0.97
CA LYS A 20 -6.54 -9.01 2.05
C LYS A 20 -6.34 -7.49 2.11
N GLN A 21 -5.19 -7.00 1.65
CA GLN A 21 -4.80 -5.60 1.88
C GLN A 21 -5.52 -4.60 0.97
N ILE A 22 -6.20 -5.08 -0.07
CA ILE A 22 -7.01 -4.25 -0.97
C ILE A 22 -8.51 -4.32 -0.63
N ASP A 23 -8.89 -5.11 0.38
CA ASP A 23 -10.28 -5.23 0.79
C ASP A 23 -10.74 -3.94 1.50
N PRO A 24 -11.94 -3.44 1.17
CA PRO A 24 -12.51 -2.28 1.83
C PRO A 24 -12.83 -2.59 3.30
N MET A 25 -12.50 -1.66 4.19
CA MET A 25 -12.78 -1.70 5.62
C MET A 25 -13.55 -0.45 6.09
N GLY A 26 -13.27 0.71 5.49
CA GLY A 26 -13.90 1.97 5.85
C GLY A 26 -15.33 2.14 5.29
N PRO A 27 -16.10 3.10 5.82
CA PRO A 27 -17.48 3.34 5.44
C PRO A 27 -17.65 3.77 3.97
N SER A 28 -16.59 4.24 3.31
CA SER A 28 -16.58 4.62 1.89
C SER A 28 -15.72 3.69 1.04
N GLY A 29 -15.35 2.51 1.56
CA GLY A 29 -14.53 1.53 0.86
C GLY A 29 -13.03 1.75 0.99
N GLU A 30 -12.58 2.53 1.97
CA GLU A 30 -11.17 2.72 2.28
C GLU A 30 -10.54 1.40 2.75
N THR A 31 -9.33 1.13 2.29
CA THR A 31 -8.50 0.01 2.73
C THR A 31 -7.68 0.40 3.95
N ILE A 32 -7.10 -0.57 4.65
CA ILE A 32 -6.13 -0.28 5.71
C ILE A 32 -4.89 0.49 5.19
N LEU A 33 -4.53 0.28 3.93
CA LEU A 33 -3.43 0.98 3.26
C LEU A 33 -3.76 2.47 3.06
N ASP A 34 -5.01 2.79 2.74
CA ASP A 34 -5.47 4.18 2.59
C ASP A 34 -5.29 4.96 3.89
N TYR A 35 -5.71 4.40 5.03
CA TYR A 35 -5.50 5.02 6.34
C TYR A 35 -4.01 5.15 6.69
N SER A 36 -3.22 4.09 6.47
CA SER A 36 -1.79 4.09 6.80
C SER A 36 -1.02 5.17 6.04
N VAL A 37 -1.32 5.35 4.75
CA VAL A 37 -0.68 6.39 3.92
C VAL A 37 -1.20 7.78 4.29
N PHE A 38 -2.49 7.92 4.56
CA PHE A 38 -3.08 9.19 5.00
C PHE A 38 -2.42 9.71 6.29
N ASP A 39 -2.27 8.85 7.29
CA ASP A 39 -1.62 9.21 8.55
C ASP A 39 -0.13 9.52 8.36
N ALA A 40 0.57 8.77 7.50
CA ALA A 40 1.96 9.05 7.17
C ALA A 40 2.14 10.43 6.51
N ILE A 41 1.26 10.80 5.58
CA ILE A 41 1.28 12.15 4.97
C ILE A 41 1.10 13.22 6.05
N ARG A 42 0.13 13.04 6.96
CA ARG A 42 -0.12 13.99 8.07
C ARG A 42 1.04 14.05 9.06
N ALA A 43 1.76 12.96 9.25
CA ALA A 43 2.96 12.89 10.09
C ALA A 43 4.22 13.44 9.39
N GLY A 44 4.13 13.90 8.13
CA GLY A 44 5.23 14.55 7.42
C GLY A 44 6.11 13.62 6.60
N PHE A 45 5.68 12.39 6.33
CA PHE A 45 6.39 11.45 5.45
C PHE A 45 6.39 11.97 4.00
N GLY A 46 7.51 11.75 3.31
CA GLY A 46 7.71 12.20 1.93
C GLY A 46 7.49 11.12 0.89
N LYS A 47 7.59 9.85 1.32
CA LYS A 47 7.55 8.68 0.44
C LYS A 47 6.92 7.49 1.14
N VAL A 48 6.22 6.66 0.37
CA VAL A 48 5.79 5.31 0.76
C VAL A 48 6.40 4.29 -0.19
N VAL A 49 6.86 3.16 0.35
CA VAL A 49 7.35 2.03 -0.43
C VAL A 49 6.57 0.78 -0.03
N PHE A 50 5.87 0.18 -1.00
CA PHE A 50 5.16 -1.08 -0.81
C PHE A 50 6.06 -2.25 -1.15
N ILE A 51 6.28 -3.14 -0.18
CA ILE A 51 6.93 -4.44 -0.41
C ILE A 51 5.85 -5.45 -0.74
N ILE A 52 5.81 -5.89 -1.99
CA ILE A 52 4.75 -6.77 -2.53
C ILE A 52 5.37 -7.99 -3.21
N ARG A 53 4.54 -9.01 -3.48
CA ARG A 53 4.95 -10.08 -4.39
C ARG A 53 4.87 -9.58 -5.84
N PRO A 54 5.75 -10.05 -6.75
CA PRO A 54 5.75 -9.59 -8.15
C PRO A 54 4.41 -9.79 -8.89
N ASP A 55 3.69 -10.87 -8.60
CA ASP A 55 2.40 -11.20 -9.18
C ASP A 55 1.29 -10.18 -8.84
N PHE A 56 1.49 -9.36 -7.81
CA PHE A 56 0.52 -8.35 -7.36
C PHE A 56 0.86 -6.92 -7.81
N GLU A 57 1.95 -6.72 -8.57
CA GLU A 57 2.39 -5.40 -8.99
C GLU A 57 1.30 -4.62 -9.73
N LYS A 58 0.65 -5.28 -10.70
CA LYS A 58 -0.38 -4.65 -11.53
C LYS A 58 -1.54 -4.13 -10.68
N ASP A 59 -2.09 -4.99 -9.82
CA ASP A 59 -3.21 -4.64 -8.95
C ASP A 59 -2.85 -3.50 -7.99
N PHE A 60 -1.63 -3.52 -7.43
CA PHE A 60 -1.17 -2.44 -6.55
C PHE A 60 -1.01 -1.11 -7.30
N ARG A 61 -0.48 -1.13 -8.52
CA ARG A 61 -0.35 0.11 -9.31
C ARG A 61 -1.70 0.69 -9.68
N GLU A 62 -2.62 -0.15 -10.15
CA GLU A 62 -3.94 0.28 -10.63
C GLU A 62 -4.87 0.70 -9.48
N ARG A 63 -4.87 -0.02 -8.35
CA ARG A 63 -5.84 0.20 -7.27
C ARG A 63 -5.31 1.03 -6.11
N ILE A 64 -4.01 0.97 -5.81
CA ILE A 64 -3.42 1.61 -4.63
C ILE A 64 -2.62 2.84 -5.03
N ALA A 65 -1.60 2.71 -5.88
CA ALA A 65 -0.73 3.83 -6.22
C ALA A 65 -1.48 4.97 -6.94
N ALA A 66 -2.46 4.66 -7.78
CA ALA A 66 -3.29 5.64 -8.46
C ALA A 66 -3.99 6.60 -7.47
N LYS A 67 -4.40 6.12 -6.29
CA LYS A 67 -5.08 6.94 -5.26
C LYS A 67 -4.16 7.99 -4.63
N PHE A 68 -2.84 7.77 -4.68
CA PHE A 68 -1.84 8.61 -4.03
C PHE A 68 -1.06 9.50 -5.01
N ALA A 69 -1.37 9.43 -6.31
CA ALA A 69 -0.75 10.27 -7.33
C ALA A 69 -0.84 11.76 -6.96
N GLY A 70 0.30 12.44 -6.93
CA GLY A 70 0.41 13.85 -6.56
C GLY A 70 0.29 14.16 -5.06
N ARG A 71 0.11 13.15 -4.19
CA ARG A 71 0.00 13.34 -2.73
C ARG A 71 1.28 12.95 -1.97
N ILE A 72 1.94 11.89 -2.38
CA ILE A 72 3.18 11.37 -1.80
C ILE A 72 3.97 10.60 -2.88
N GLU A 73 5.29 10.54 -2.77
CA GLU A 73 6.08 9.68 -3.65
C GLU A 73 5.78 8.21 -3.36
N VAL A 74 5.48 7.41 -4.38
CA VAL A 74 5.18 5.98 -4.24
C VAL A 74 6.27 5.15 -4.92
N GLY A 75 6.84 4.20 -4.17
CA GLY A 75 7.78 3.21 -4.66
C GLY A 75 7.33 1.78 -4.41
N PHE A 76 8.00 0.84 -5.08
CA PHE A 76 7.75 -0.59 -4.94
C PHE A 76 9.06 -1.32 -4.70
N ALA A 77 8.99 -2.34 -3.85
CA ALA A 77 10.03 -3.35 -3.69
C ALA A 77 9.38 -4.73 -3.74
N PHE A 78 10.13 -5.75 -4.16
CA PHE A 78 9.58 -7.07 -4.40
C PHE A 78 10.12 -8.08 -3.40
N GLN A 79 9.21 -8.77 -2.72
CA GLN A 79 9.53 -9.94 -1.91
C GLN A 79 9.36 -11.21 -2.75
N THR A 80 10.46 -11.94 -2.95
CA THR A 80 10.50 -13.16 -3.78
C THR A 80 10.76 -14.44 -2.97
N ILE A 81 10.99 -14.32 -1.65
CA ILE A 81 11.25 -15.42 -0.71
C ILE A 81 10.19 -15.40 0.39
#